data_AF-A0AAV6AV46-F1
#
_entry.id   AF-A0AAV6AV46-F1
#
_cell.length_a   1.000
_cell.length_b   1.000
_cell.length_c   1.000
_cell.angle_alpha   90.00
_cell.angle_beta   90.00
_cell.angle_gamma   90.00
#
_symmetry.space_group_name_H-M   'P 1'
#
loop_
_entity.id
_entity.type
_entity.pdbx_description
1 polymer ?
#
loop_
_entity_poly.entity_id
_entity_poly.type
_entity_poly.pdbx_seq_one_letter_code
_entity_poly.pdbx_strand_id
1 'polypeptide(L)'
;MATAPAPAATRRWSTLLLLPVFLLLASCGINTIPTLEERTNAAWSEVLNQYQRRADLVPNLVETVKGYATHEREVLEAVTEARSRVGQMQLPADITENPELFQQFQENQQALTGALSRLIAVAEAYPDLKANQNFLALQSQLEGTENRIAVARRDYIEAVRQYNT
;
A
#
# COMPACT_ATOMS: atom_id res chain seq x y z
N MET A 1 60.04 18.15 58.27
CA MET A 1 60.07 17.50 56.94
C MET A 1 58.66 17.01 56.62
N ALA A 2 58.17 17.32 55.42
CA ALA A 2 56.76 17.38 55.04
C ALA A 2 56.05 16.02 54.96
N THR A 3 54.77 15.99 55.35
CA THR A 3 53.82 14.89 55.23
C THR A 3 53.20 14.84 53.82
N ALA A 4 53.20 13.67 53.18
CA ALA A 4 52.58 13.45 51.86
C ALA A 4 51.10 13.00 52.00
N PRO A 5 50.16 13.47 51.13
CA PRO A 5 48.78 13.00 51.14
C PRO A 5 48.58 11.73 50.30
N ALA A 6 47.70 10.83 50.77
CA ALA A 6 47.33 9.58 50.11
C ALA A 6 46.43 9.81 48.87
N PRO A 7 46.50 8.96 47.81
CA PRO A 7 45.68 9.13 46.61
C PRO A 7 44.23 8.69 46.84
N ALA A 8 43.29 9.52 46.39
CA ALA A 8 41.85 9.30 46.49
C ALA A 8 41.38 8.09 45.64
N ALA A 9 41.22 6.92 46.28
CA ALA A 9 40.72 5.69 45.66
C ALA A 9 39.21 5.70 45.35
N THR A 10 38.46 6.67 45.86
CA THR A 10 36.99 6.75 45.77
C THR A 10 36.47 7.12 44.37
N ARG A 11 37.28 7.76 43.52
CA ARG A 11 36.84 8.22 42.19
C ARG A 11 36.74 7.10 41.14
N ARG A 12 37.45 5.98 41.32
CA ARG A 12 37.53 4.87 40.35
C ARG A 12 36.35 3.89 40.43
N TRP A 13 35.70 3.78 41.59
CA TRP A 13 34.53 2.90 41.76
C TRP A 13 33.25 3.54 41.22
N SER A 14 33.11 4.86 41.32
CA SER A 14 31.96 5.59 40.77
C SER A 14 31.84 5.46 39.25
N THR A 15 32.97 5.43 38.53
CA THR A 15 33.00 5.25 37.07
C THR A 15 32.66 3.84 36.62
N LEU A 16 32.94 2.82 37.44
CA LEU A 16 32.65 1.41 37.13
C LEU A 16 31.14 1.09 37.24
N LEU A 17 30.42 1.81 38.11
CA LEU A 17 28.99 1.68 38.34
C LEU A 17 28.13 2.43 37.31
N LEU A 18 28.68 3.47 36.66
CA LEU A 18 27.99 4.26 35.63
C LEU A 18 27.87 3.53 34.27
N LEU A 19 28.86 2.70 33.92
CA LEU A 19 28.88 1.96 32.65
C LEU A 19 27.71 0.97 32.47
N PRO A 20 27.36 0.11 33.45
CA PRO A 20 26.22 -0.79 33.31
C PRO A 20 24.88 -0.03 33.30
N VAL A 21 24.77 1.11 33.98
CA VAL A 21 23.57 1.96 33.95
C VAL A 21 23.38 2.59 32.56
N PHE A 22 24.46 3.03 31.92
CA PHE A 22 24.42 3.56 30.56
C PHE A 22 24.03 2.49 29.52
N LEU A 23 24.51 1.26 29.68
CA LEU A 23 24.11 0.12 28.84
C LEU A 23 22.64 -0.30 29.05
N LEU A 24 22.13 -0.22 30.28
CA LEU A 24 20.71 -0.46 30.58
C LEU A 24 19.79 0.61 29.98
N LEU A 25 20.21 1.88 29.98
CA LEU A 25 19.48 2.99 29.35
C LEU A 25 19.49 2.91 27.82
N ALA A 26 20.59 2.44 27.21
CA ALA A 26 20.69 2.26 25.76
C ALA A 26 19.78 1.13 25.22
N SER A 27 19.30 0.22 26.07
CA SER A 27 18.52 -0.95 25.66
C SER A 27 17.00 -0.71 25.65
N CYS A 28 16.50 0.45 26.07
CA CYS A 28 15.08 0.77 26.03
C CYS A 28 14.75 1.65 24.81
N GLY A 29 14.29 1.03 23.72
CA GLY A 29 13.38 1.67 22.77
C GLY A 29 13.97 2.53 21.64
N ILE A 30 15.29 2.59 21.43
CA ILE A 30 15.89 3.45 20.39
C ILE A 30 15.39 3.15 18.97
N ASN A 31 14.86 1.95 18.72
CA ASN A 31 14.40 1.53 17.39
C ASN A 31 12.87 1.55 17.20
N THR A 32 12.07 1.93 18.19
CA THR A 32 10.60 1.81 18.05
C THR A 32 10.04 2.71 16.94
N ILE A 33 10.43 3.98 16.91
CA ILE A 33 9.91 4.94 15.92
C ILE A 33 10.31 4.57 14.48
N PRO A 34 11.61 4.33 14.15
CA PRO A 34 11.99 3.91 12.80
C PRO A 34 11.31 2.60 12.38
N THR A 35 11.12 1.65 13.31
CA THR A 35 10.43 0.39 12.96
C THR A 35 8.95 0.57 12.65
N LEU A 36 8.27 1.52 13.28
CA LEU A 36 6.86 1.80 13.03
C LEU A 36 6.67 2.59 11.72
N GLU A 37 7.61 3.47 11.38
CA GLU A 37 7.66 4.14 10.08
C GLU A 37 7.82 3.14 8.94
N GLU A 38 8.81 2.26 9.02
CA GLU A 38 9.04 1.22 8.01
C GLU A 38 7.84 0.28 7.85
N ARG A 39 7.15 -0.05 8.95
CA ARG A 39 5.89 -0.83 8.88
C ARG A 39 4.79 -0.09 8.14
N THR A 40 4.67 1.22 8.35
CA THR A 40 3.69 2.06 7.67
C THR A 40 3.98 2.13 6.17
N ASN A 41 5.25 2.33 5.79
CA ASN A 41 5.71 2.34 4.40
C ASN A 41 5.51 0.99 3.71
N ALA A 42 5.77 -0.12 4.41
CA ALA A 42 5.52 -1.47 3.90
C ALA A 42 4.02 -1.72 3.68
N ALA A 43 3.17 -1.33 4.63
CA ALA A 43 1.71 -1.48 4.50
C ALA A 43 1.15 -0.62 3.35
N TRP A 44 1.69 0.60 3.17
CA TRP A 44 1.32 1.44 2.03
C TRP A 44 1.75 0.83 0.69
N SER A 45 2.97 0.31 0.62
CA SER A 45 3.47 -0.40 -0.57
C SER A 45 2.57 -1.58 -0.94
N GLU A 46 2.03 -2.29 0.06
CA GLU A 46 1.08 -3.38 -0.20
C GLU A 46 -0.25 -2.87 -0.79
N VAL A 47 -0.76 -1.72 -0.34
CA VAL A 47 -1.92 -1.07 -0.97
C VAL A 47 -1.65 -0.79 -2.44
N LEU A 48 -0.49 -0.21 -2.77
CA LEU A 48 -0.11 0.10 -4.15
C LEU A 48 0.02 -1.16 -5.01
N ASN A 49 0.61 -2.23 -4.48
CA ASN A 49 0.74 -3.51 -5.19
C ASN A 49 -0.62 -4.09 -5.59
N GLN A 50 -1.62 -4.03 -4.70
CA GLN A 50 -2.95 -4.54 -5.01
C GLN A 50 -3.66 -3.68 -6.06
N TYR A 51 -3.51 -2.36 -6.01
CA TYR A 51 -4.03 -1.48 -7.06
C TYR A 51 -3.35 -1.72 -8.43
N GLN A 52 -2.03 -1.92 -8.44
CA GLN A 52 -1.28 -2.25 -9.64
C GLN A 52 -1.78 -3.56 -10.26
N ARG A 53 -1.91 -4.61 -9.43
CA ARG A 53 -2.45 -5.91 -9.87
C ARG A 53 -3.83 -5.78 -10.49
N ARG A 54 -4.71 -4.93 -9.94
CA ARG A 54 -6.04 -4.66 -10.52
C ARG A 54 -5.92 -4.05 -11.91
N ALA A 55 -5.04 -3.05 -12.09
CA ALA A 55 -4.80 -2.40 -13.38
C ALA A 55 -4.15 -3.33 -14.42
N ASP A 56 -3.37 -4.33 -13.99
CA ASP A 56 -2.71 -5.31 -14.85
C ASP A 56 -3.67 -6.40 -15.38
N LEU A 57 -4.79 -6.63 -14.70
CA LEU A 57 -5.83 -7.56 -15.16
C LEU A 57 -6.72 -6.94 -16.25
N VAL A 58 -6.81 -5.61 -16.31
CA VAL A 58 -7.71 -4.88 -17.21
C VAL A 58 -7.50 -5.21 -18.69
N PRO A 59 -6.27 -5.26 -19.24
CA PRO A 59 -6.08 -5.55 -20.65
C PRO A 59 -6.64 -6.92 -21.05
N ASN A 60 -6.41 -7.96 -20.24
CA ASN A 60 -6.94 -9.29 -20.50
C ASN A 60 -8.47 -9.32 -20.45
N LEU A 61 -9.07 -8.58 -19.52
CA LEU A 61 -10.53 -8.43 -19.44
C LEU A 61 -11.07 -7.74 -20.70
N VAL A 62 -10.48 -6.61 -21.08
CA VAL A 62 -10.87 -5.83 -22.26
C VAL A 62 -10.78 -6.67 -23.54
N GLU A 63 -9.70 -7.42 -23.75
CA GLU A 63 -9.55 -8.31 -24.91
C GLU A 63 -10.58 -9.44 -24.90
N THR A 64 -10.88 -10.01 -23.72
CA THR A 64 -11.92 -11.05 -23.60
C THR A 64 -13.30 -10.49 -23.96
N VAL A 65 -13.69 -9.32 -23.44
CA VAL A 65 -14.99 -8.70 -23.75
C VAL A 65 -15.06 -8.27 -25.22
N LYS A 66 -13.99 -7.70 -25.79
CA LYS A 66 -13.90 -7.35 -27.21
C LYS A 66 -14.20 -8.53 -28.14
N GLY A 67 -13.80 -9.74 -27.78
CA GLY A 67 -14.09 -10.94 -28.58
C GLY A 67 -15.58 -11.24 -28.77
N TYR A 68 -16.43 -10.73 -27.88
CA TYR A 68 -17.88 -11.00 -27.87
C TYR A 68 -18.74 -9.75 -28.09
N ALA A 69 -18.29 -8.58 -27.64
CA ALA A 69 -19.08 -7.36 -27.57
C ALA A 69 -18.38 -6.18 -28.28
N THR A 70 -18.00 -6.36 -29.55
CA THR A 70 -17.27 -5.34 -30.34
C THR A 70 -18.06 -4.03 -30.53
N HIS A 71 -19.38 -4.08 -30.42
CA HIS A 71 -20.25 -2.91 -30.53
C HIS A 71 -20.21 -2.01 -29.28
N GLU A 72 -19.70 -2.49 -28.15
CA GLU A 72 -19.61 -1.78 -26.86
C GLU A 72 -18.37 -0.87 -26.78
N ARG A 73 -18.08 -0.15 -27.87
CA ARG A 73 -16.84 0.63 -28.02
C ARG A 73 -16.67 1.67 -26.93
N GLU A 74 -17.73 2.42 -26.64
CA GLU A 74 -17.73 3.46 -25.62
C GLU A 74 -17.33 2.91 -24.24
N VAL A 75 -17.85 1.74 -23.88
CA VAL A 75 -17.55 1.11 -22.59
C VAL A 75 -16.10 0.61 -22.55
N LEU A 76 -15.64 -0.03 -23.62
CA LEU A 76 -14.26 -0.54 -23.74
C LEU A 76 -13.23 0.60 -23.74
N GLU A 77 -13.53 1.70 -24.41
CA GLU A 77 -12.72 2.92 -24.43
C GLU A 77 -12.66 3.55 -23.03
N ALA A 78 -13.80 3.69 -22.34
CA ALA A 78 -13.85 4.23 -20.99
C ALA A 78 -13.03 3.41 -19.98
N VAL A 79 -13.04 2.07 -20.09
CA VAL A 79 -12.22 1.19 -19.23
C VAL A 79 -10.73 1.35 -19.55
N THR A 80 -10.39 1.40 -20.84
CA THR A 80 -9.00 1.56 -21.29
C THR A 80 -8.44 2.90 -20.83
N GLU A 81 -9.21 3.98 -20.97
CA GLU A 81 -8.84 5.32 -20.54
C GLU A 81 -8.68 5.37 -19.01
N ALA A 82 -9.63 4.84 -18.25
CA ALA A 82 -9.54 4.81 -16.79
C ALA A 82 -8.29 4.05 -16.31
N ARG A 83 -7.96 2.92 -16.95
CA ARG A 83 -6.71 2.18 -16.65
C ARG A 83 -5.47 2.97 -17.04
N SER A 84 -5.51 3.69 -18.17
CA SER A 84 -4.41 4.56 -18.59
C SER A 84 -4.15 5.66 -17.56
N ARG A 85 -5.20 6.30 -17.02
CA ARG A 85 -5.07 7.33 -15.97
C ARG A 85 -4.41 6.78 -14.71
N VAL A 86 -4.80 5.57 -14.29
CA VAL A 86 -4.14 4.88 -13.15
C VAL A 86 -2.67 4.60 -13.45
N GLY A 87 -2.34 4.09 -14.64
CA GLY A 87 -0.96 3.73 -15.00
C GLY A 87 -0.02 4.91 -15.28
N GLN A 88 -0.54 6.08 -15.64
CA GLN A 88 0.25 7.29 -15.87
C GLN A 88 0.58 8.05 -14.58
N MET A 89 -0.10 7.72 -13.49
CA MET A 89 0.09 8.40 -12.23
C MET A 89 1.44 8.00 -11.62
N GLN A 90 2.26 9.00 -11.31
CA GLN A 90 3.47 8.79 -10.52
C GLN A 90 3.06 8.61 -9.06
N LEU A 91 3.48 7.50 -8.46
CA LEU A 91 3.17 7.14 -7.09
C LEU A 91 4.45 7.30 -6.26
N PRO A 92 4.79 8.52 -5.82
CA PRO A 92 5.94 8.69 -4.95
C PRO A 92 5.64 8.04 -3.59
N ALA A 93 6.70 7.64 -2.88
CA ALA A 93 6.58 6.90 -1.61
C ALA A 93 5.82 7.70 -0.54
N ASP A 94 5.89 9.03 -0.61
CA ASP A 94 5.27 10.03 0.26
C ASP A 94 3.94 10.58 -0.29
N ILE A 95 3.30 9.91 -1.25
CA ILE A 95 2.01 10.37 -1.84
C ILE A 95 0.94 10.66 -0.77
N THR A 96 0.98 9.96 0.36
CA THR A 96 0.04 10.13 1.48
C THR A 96 0.25 11.44 2.25
N GLU A 97 1.41 12.09 2.08
CA GLU A 97 1.72 13.41 2.65
C GLU A 97 1.30 14.57 1.73
N ASN A 98 0.93 14.28 0.48
CA ASN A 98 0.45 15.27 -0.49
C ASN A 98 -1.06 15.09 -0.72
N PRO A 99 -1.94 15.92 -0.10
CA PRO A 99 -3.38 15.75 -0.20
C PRO A 99 -3.92 15.83 -1.63
N GLU A 100 -3.35 16.69 -2.48
CA GLU A 100 -3.80 16.86 -3.86
C GLU A 100 -3.47 15.63 -4.70
N LEU A 101 -2.25 15.10 -4.60
CA LEU A 101 -1.87 13.88 -5.28
C LEU A 101 -2.65 12.68 -4.74
N PHE A 102 -2.84 12.57 -3.42
CA PHE A 102 -3.62 11.50 -2.84
C PHE A 102 -5.09 11.54 -3.27
N GLN A 103 -5.67 12.73 -3.40
CA GLN A 103 -7.03 12.89 -3.93
C GLN A 103 -7.10 12.42 -5.39
N GLN A 104 -6.19 12.87 -6.26
CA GLN A 104 -6.13 12.43 -7.66
C GLN A 104 -5.97 10.91 -7.77
N PHE A 105 -5.17 10.30 -6.89
CA PHE A 105 -5.02 8.86 -6.81
C PHE A 105 -6.36 8.18 -6.54
N GLN A 106 -7.08 8.63 -5.50
CA GLN A 106 -8.38 8.07 -5.15
C GLN A 106 -9.40 8.24 -6.28
N GLU A 107 -9.45 9.42 -6.91
CA GLU A 107 -10.35 9.70 -8.04
C GLU A 107 -10.06 8.76 -9.23
N ASN A 108 -8.79 8.57 -9.59
CA ASN A 108 -8.40 7.64 -10.65
C ASN A 108 -8.78 6.19 -10.32
N GLN A 109 -8.59 5.76 -9.07
CA GLN A 109 -8.97 4.42 -8.63
C GLN A 109 -10.49 4.21 -8.61
N GLN A 110 -11.26 5.23 -8.23
CA GLN A 110 -12.73 5.19 -8.27
C GLN A 110 -13.24 5.15 -9.71
N ALA A 111 -12.65 5.97 -10.60
CA ALA A 111 -12.99 5.97 -12.02
C ALA A 111 -12.77 4.59 -12.66
N LEU A 112 -11.65 3.92 -12.37
CA LEU A 112 -11.40 2.57 -12.84
C LEU A 112 -12.42 1.57 -12.29
N THR A 113 -12.75 1.65 -11.00
CA THR A 113 -13.77 0.78 -10.36
C THR A 113 -15.14 0.94 -11.03
N GLY A 114 -15.54 2.19 -11.29
CA GLY A 114 -16.80 2.49 -11.97
C GLY A 114 -16.83 2.00 -13.41
N ALA A 115 -15.73 2.15 -14.16
CA ALA A 115 -15.62 1.66 -15.52
C ALA A 115 -15.69 0.12 -15.59
N LEU A 116 -14.98 -0.57 -14.69
CA LEU A 116 -15.05 -2.03 -14.57
C LEU A 116 -16.45 -2.53 -14.22
N SER A 117 -17.16 -1.83 -13.33
CA SER A 117 -18.54 -2.16 -12.97
C SER A 117 -19.48 -2.06 -14.17
N ARG A 118 -19.34 -1.01 -14.99
CA ARG A 118 -20.10 -0.87 -16.24
C ARG A 118 -19.79 -1.98 -17.24
N LEU A 119 -18.52 -2.35 -17.39
CA LEU A 119 -18.09 -3.44 -18.28
C LEU A 119 -18.67 -4.79 -17.85
N ILE A 120 -18.76 -5.05 -16.53
CA ILE A 120 -19.41 -6.26 -16.00
C ILE A 120 -20.91 -6.25 -16.29
N ALA A 121 -21.58 -5.10 -16.16
CA ALA A 121 -23.01 -4.98 -16.48
C ALA A 121 -23.28 -5.23 -17.97
N VAL A 122 -22.39 -4.76 -18.87
CA VAL A 122 -22.46 -5.06 -20.30
C VAL A 122 -22.48 -6.57 -20.55
N ALA A 123 -21.67 -7.35 -19.83
CA ALA A 123 -21.62 -8.80 -20.01
C ALA A 123 -22.97 -9.50 -19.74
N GLU A 124 -23.90 -8.88 -19.02
CA GLU A 124 -25.25 -9.44 -18.81
C GLU A 124 -26.06 -9.52 -20.10
N ALA A 125 -25.80 -8.63 -21.06
CA ALA A 125 -26.46 -8.60 -22.36
C ALA A 125 -25.88 -9.62 -23.36
N TYR A 126 -24.75 -10.26 -23.04
CA TYR A 126 -24.03 -11.19 -23.92
C TYR A 126 -23.90 -12.58 -23.25
N PRO A 127 -24.87 -13.49 -23.45
CA PRO A 127 -24.89 -14.79 -22.76
C PRO A 127 -23.62 -15.64 -22.96
N ASP A 128 -23.04 -15.63 -24.15
CA ASP A 128 -21.81 -16.39 -24.45
C ASP A 128 -20.59 -15.83 -23.70
N LEU A 129 -20.50 -14.51 -23.55
CA LEU A 129 -19.47 -13.85 -22.74
C LEU A 129 -19.69 -14.14 -21.25
N LYS A 130 -20.94 -14.06 -20.78
CA LYS A 130 -21.31 -14.36 -19.39
C LYS A 130 -20.96 -15.79 -19.00
N ALA A 131 -21.06 -16.74 -19.93
CA ALA A 131 -20.68 -18.13 -19.73
C ALA A 131 -19.19 -18.42 -20.04
N ASN A 132 -18.43 -17.44 -20.52
CA ASN A 132 -17.03 -17.63 -20.88
C ASN A 132 -16.16 -17.84 -19.63
N GLN A 133 -15.45 -18.96 -19.58
CA GLN A 133 -14.65 -19.33 -18.40
C GLN A 133 -13.49 -18.38 -18.13
N ASN A 134 -12.86 -17.81 -19.16
CA ASN A 134 -11.79 -16.83 -18.98
C ASN A 134 -12.34 -15.53 -18.39
N PHE A 135 -13.52 -15.09 -18.86
CA PHE A 135 -14.20 -13.91 -18.31
C PHE A 135 -14.57 -14.10 -16.83
N LEU A 136 -15.18 -15.23 -16.47
CA LEU A 136 -15.53 -15.56 -15.09
C LEU A 136 -14.29 -15.65 -14.18
N ALA A 137 -13.20 -16.24 -14.69
CA ALA A 137 -11.93 -16.28 -13.96
C ALA A 137 -11.35 -14.87 -13.71
N LEU A 138 -11.36 -14.00 -14.72
CA LEU A 138 -10.90 -12.61 -14.59
C LEU A 138 -11.78 -11.80 -13.63
N GLN A 139 -13.10 -11.98 -13.68
CA GLN A 139 -14.03 -11.36 -12.74
C GLN A 139 -13.71 -11.76 -11.29
N SER A 140 -13.52 -13.06 -11.03
CA SER A 140 -13.14 -13.57 -9.71
C SER A 140 -11.78 -13.04 -9.25
N GLN A 141 -10.80 -12.91 -10.16
CA GLN A 141 -9.51 -12.32 -9.84
C GLN A 141 -9.61 -10.83 -9.48
N LEU A 142 -10.47 -10.07 -10.17
CA LEU A 142 -10.72 -8.66 -9.88
C LEU A 142 -11.43 -8.48 -8.53
N GLU A 143 -12.48 -9.27 -8.26
CA GLU A 143 -13.15 -9.29 -6.95
C GLU A 143 -12.16 -9.63 -5.83
N GLY A 144 -11.35 -10.67 -6.01
CA GLY A 144 -10.32 -11.05 -5.05
C GLY A 144 -9.27 -9.96 -4.86
N THR A 145 -8.98 -9.16 -5.88
CA THR A 145 -8.07 -8.00 -5.77
C THR A 145 -8.75 -6.87 -4.99
N GLU A 146 -10.01 -6.57 -5.23
CA GLU A 146 -10.77 -5.54 -4.49
C GLU A 146 -10.86 -5.87 -3.00
N ASN A 147 -11.12 -7.13 -2.66
CA ASN A 147 -11.12 -7.61 -1.28
C ASN A 147 -9.74 -7.43 -0.62
N ARG A 148 -8.65 -7.71 -1.34
CA ARG A 148 -7.28 -7.47 -0.85
C ARG A 148 -6.95 -5.99 -0.70
N ILE A 149 -7.42 -5.13 -1.60
CA ILE A 149 -7.29 -3.67 -1.47
C ILE A 149 -7.99 -3.19 -0.20
N ALA A 150 -9.18 -3.72 0.13
CA ALA A 150 -9.87 -3.37 1.36
C ALA A 150 -9.08 -3.78 2.61
N VAL A 151 -8.51 -4.99 2.63
CA VAL A 151 -7.67 -5.48 3.74
C VAL A 151 -6.38 -4.67 3.85
N ALA A 152 -5.65 -4.45 2.76
CA ALA A 152 -4.40 -3.69 2.77
C ALA A 152 -4.61 -2.26 3.27
N ARG A 153 -5.72 -1.60 2.87
CA ARG A 153 -6.08 -0.27 3.39
C ARG A 153 -6.32 -0.28 4.89
N ARG A 154 -7.04 -1.28 5.40
CA ARG A 154 -7.28 -1.44 6.84
C ARG A 154 -5.95 -1.61 7.59
N ASP A 155 -5.08 -2.48 7.08
CA ASP A 155 -3.80 -2.78 7.73
C ASP A 155 -2.86 -1.56 7.70
N TYR A 156 -2.88 -0.77 6.63
CA TYR A 156 -2.21 0.53 6.57
C TYR A 156 -2.74 1.52 7.61
N ILE A 157 -4.07 1.67 7.73
CA ILE A 157 -4.68 2.55 8.74
C ILE A 157 -4.27 2.15 10.17
N GLU A 158 -4.19 0.85 10.44
CA GLU A 158 -3.74 0.34 11.75
C GLU A 158 -2.24 0.60 11.98
N ALA A 159 -1.39 0.44 10.96
CA ALA A 159 0.02 0.80 11.05
C ALA A 159 0.22 2.30 11.34
N VAL A 160 -0.52 3.16 10.64
CA VAL A 160 -0.51 4.63 10.88
C VAL A 160 -0.97 4.96 12.30
N ARG A 161 -2.02 4.29 12.81
CA ARG A 161 -2.48 4.49 14.19
C ARG A 161 -1.37 4.16 15.19
N GLN A 162 -0.67 3.04 15.00
CA GLN A 162 0.42 2.61 15.89
C GLN A 162 1.62 3.54 15.81
N TYR A 163 1.97 4.04 14.62
CA TYR A 163 3.05 5.02 14.45
C TYR A 163 2.75 6.34 15.16
N ASN A 164 1.48 6.77 15.15
CA ASN A 164 1.04 8.03 15.75
C ASN A 164 0.74 7.94 17.26
N THR A 165 0.89 6.78 17.90
CA THR A 165 0.62 6.55 19.34
C THR A 165 1.90 6.36 20.13
#